data_AF-A0A7V7AR82-F1
#
_entry.id   AF-A0A7V7AR82-F1
#
_cell.length_a   1.000
_cell.length_b   1.000
_cell.length_c   1.000
_cell.angle_alpha   90.00
_cell.angle_beta   90.00
_cell.angle_gamma   90.00
#
_symmetry.space_group_name_H-M   'P 1'
#
loop_
_entity.id
_entity.type
_entity.pdbx_description
1 polymer ?
#
loop_
_entity_poly.entity_id
_entity_poly.type
_entity_poly.pdbx_seq_one_letter_code
_entity_poly.pdbx_strand_id
1 'polypeptide(L)' 'SHGDHRIAMSLAIAGLVAEGETIIQDSGIIEISFPGFREKLEQFLS' A
#
# COMPACT_ATOMS: atom_id res chain seq x y z
N SER A 1 3.99 -8.98 -2.71
CA SER A 1 3.86 -8.89 -1.23
C SER A 1 4.04 -10.22 -0.49
N HIS A 2 4.34 -11.34 -1.18
CA HIS A 2 4.46 -12.70 -0.58
C HIS A 2 3.25 -13.13 0.29
N GLY A 3 2.07 -12.54 0.05
CA GLY A 3 0.86 -12.85 0.83
C GLY A 3 0.76 -12.18 2.21
N ASP A 4 1.74 -11.36 2.62
CA ASP A 4 1.65 -10.59 3.87
C ASP A 4 1.17 -9.16 3.60
N HIS A 5 -0.03 -8.85 4.07
CA HIS A 5 -0.66 -7.53 3.94
C HIS A 5 0.15 -6.42 4.61
N ARG A 6 0.91 -6.74 5.67
CA ARG A 6 1.73 -5.76 6.39
C ARG A 6 2.91 -5.32 5.54
N ILE A 7 3.59 -6.26 4.88
CA ILE A 7 4.67 -5.93 3.94
C ILE A 7 4.13 -5.05 2.82
N ALA A 8 2.96 -5.39 2.28
CA ALA A 8 2.32 -4.59 1.23
C ALA A 8 2.00 -3.16 1.68
N MET A 9 1.44 -2.98 2.89
CA MET A 9 1.17 -1.65 3.46
C MET A 9 2.46 -0.88 3.77
N SER A 10 3.49 -1.52 4.33
CA SER A 10 4.77 -0.87 4.59
C SER A 10 5.45 -0.39 3.30
N LEU A 11 5.40 -1.19 2.24
CA LEU A 11 5.90 -0.79 0.93
C LEU A 11 5.07 0.35 0.31
N ALA A 12 3.76 0.40 0.55
CA ALA A 12 2.92 1.49 0.07
C ALA A 12 3.33 2.82 0.69
N ILE A 13 3.61 2.85 2.00
CA ILE A 13 4.14 4.05 2.66
C ILE A 13 5.55 4.40 2.15
N ALA A 14 6.43 3.41 1.98
CA ALA A 14 7.77 3.63 1.46
C ALA A 14 7.75 4.20 0.02
N GLY A 15 6.81 3.75 -0.81
CA GLY A 15 6.64 4.22 -2.18
C GLY A 15 6.23 5.69 -2.29
N LEU A 16 5.65 6.29 -1.25
CA LEU A 16 5.29 7.72 -1.24
C LEU A 16 6.50 8.65 -1.23
N VAL A 17 7.66 8.15 -0.78
CA VAL A 17 8.91 8.93 -0.70
C VAL A 17 9.99 8.40 -1.64
N ALA A 18 9.71 7.33 -2.38
CA ALA A 18 10.63 6.75 -3.34
C ALA A 18 10.73 7.64 -4.60
N GLU A 19 11.93 7.76 -5.15
CA GLU A 19 12.11 8.40 -6.45
C GLU A 19 11.64 7.45 -7.56
N GLY A 20 10.81 7.95 -8.48
CA GLY A 20 10.27 7.17 -9.59
C GLY A 20 9.01 6.38 -9.25
N GLU A 21 8.66 5.42 -10.10
CA GLU A 21 7.43 4.63 -9.96
C GLU A 21 7.66 3.42 -9.05
N THR A 22 6.80 3.27 -8.03
CA THR A 22 6.76 2.08 -7.19
C THR A 22 5.54 1.23 -7.52
N ILE A 23 5.76 0.00 -7.99
CA ILE A 23 4.69 -0.97 -8.29
C ILE A 23 4.68 -2.06 -7.22
N ILE A 24 3.60 -2.17 -6.46
CA ILE A 24 3.40 -3.22 -5.45
C ILE A 24 2.53 -4.32 -6.05
N GLN A 25 3.14 -5.47 -6.32
CA GLN A 25 2.43 -6.66 -6.81
C GLN A 25 1.58 -7.30 -5.70
N ASP A 26 0.42 -7.81 -6.08
CA ASP A 26 -0.56 -8.49 -5.23
C ASP A 26 -1.00 -7.64 -4.01
N SER A 27 -1.25 -6.35 -4.22
CA SER A 27 -1.74 -5.44 -3.17
C SER A 27 -3.19 -5.73 -2.75
N GLY A 28 -3.95 -6.51 -3.52
CA GLY A 28 -5.33 -6.88 -3.21
C GLY A 28 -5.52 -7.63 -1.88
N ILE A 29 -4.45 -8.21 -1.32
CA ILE A 29 -4.49 -8.83 0.01
C ILE A 29 -4.63 -7.82 1.14
N ILE A 30 -4.29 -6.54 0.91
CA ILE A 30 -4.43 -5.47 1.90
C ILE A 30 -5.90 -5.33 2.27
N GLU A 31 -6.79 -5.33 1.27
CA GLU A 31 -8.24 -5.18 1.44
C GLU A 31 -8.87 -6.26 2.32
N ILE A 32 -8.28 -7.45 2.41
CA ILE A 32 -8.76 -8.51 3.32
C ILE A 32 -8.56 -8.10 4.79
N SER A 33 -7.45 -7.42 5.09
CA SER A 33 -7.03 -7.05 6.45
C SER A 33 -7.44 -5.63 6.84
N PHE A 34 -7.45 -4.71 5.87
CA PHE A 34 -7.77 -3.31 6.04
C PHE A 34 -8.49 -2.82 4.78
N PRO A 35 -9.81 -3.06 4.71
CA PRO A 35 -10.63 -2.53 3.62
C PRO A 35 -10.55 -1.00 3.57
N GLY A 36 -10.37 -0.46 2.37
CA GLY A 36 -10.32 0.99 2.16
C GLY A 36 -8.97 1.64 2.52
N PHE A 37 -7.89 0.85 2.59
CA PHE A 37 -6.57 1.35 2.93
C PHE A 37 -6.10 2.41 1.93
N ARG A 38 -6.36 2.22 0.63
CA ARG A 38 -5.93 3.16 -0.41
C ARG A 38 -6.61 4.51 -0.27
N GLU A 39 -7.92 4.52 -0.07
CA GLU A 39 -8.72 5.72 0.13
C GLU A 39 -8.26 6.47 1.39
N LYS A 40 -7.90 5.72 2.44
CA LYS A 40 -7.35 6.30 3.67
C LYS A 40 -5.98 6.94 3.43
N LEU A 41 -5.14 6.30 2.63
CA LEU A 41 -3.84 6.83 2.26
C LEU A 41 -3.97 8.11 1.43
N GLU A 42 -4.87 8.12 0.44
CA GLU A 42 -5.19 9.29 -0.37
C GLU A 42 -5.69 10.46 0.49
N GLN A 43 -6.53 10.21 1.51
CA GLN A 43 -6.98 11.24 2.46
C GLN A 43 -5.86 11.90 3.26
N PHE A 44 -4.74 11.21 3.53
CA PHE A 44 -3.61 11.80 4.24
C PHE A 44 -2.67 12.61 3.34
N LEU A 45 -2.82 12.45 2.02
CA LEU A 45 -1.98 13.11 1.01
C LEU A 45 -2.64 14.37 0.43
N SER A 46 -3.93 14.59 0.69
CA SER A 46 -4.65 15.84 0.39
C SER A 46 -4.43 16.91 1.46
#